data_AF-A0A4S2KC39-F1
#
_entry.id   AF-A0A4S2KC39-F1
#
_cell.length_a   1.000
_cell.length_b   1.000
_cell.length_c   1.000
_cell.angle_alpha   90.00
_cell.angle_beta   90.00
_cell.angle_gamma   90.00
#
_symmetry.space_group_name_H-M   'P 1'
#
loop_
_entity.id
_entity.type
_entity.pdbx_description
1 polymer ?
#
loop_
_entity_poly.entity_id
_entity_poly.type
_entity_poly.pdbx_seq_one_letter_code
_entity_poly.pdbx_strand_id
1 'polypeptide(L)'
;MSGRLGIVPIDVLAALIIPRSALNGRGVWSSTKSNRDLKQIDSICFCYKNPLSLHLSCFVVSVLTMDRKKKNSKRIVTQKICKSEVTENSNSDEKEAIKQSKENLFIAEVIDVYSRLKLPLVHSMQHRSSDDSDEEDTIELNFWPRFVFVSNLCPICIERAEEICGFCGMVSYCTVKHMKQDRPKHRDLCKVLTEICTIGGGLSSLSELSADDYRVYRLKLIEIVQYRLDRPLQLWEKEILLYPRVCCSCRRFSTTLKCCPTCGIGLFCENHDGGHEEWCREFQVFRRVLFMQHKAGHVDPEIPDTFQKEPFYLPDNFDLLMSQLYGHSTYYCDMDCYTYCSLSHISTIPLTALYSMQISCLNWKTIDTFVVHVIGAEFQFECINLHVWEKLFLHLLPNLKHLKLMFIGPELSLPAVPLDLLTAVKICSTCKSSGRRVNVSFHPGKVYHDFCRSKQFVEPHLVCLFNPGLYRETGFEGKDTWPETIREFCKTKVPVCVTSYTKQEIPREMIRIKSIADDVETILEPRRNPFASIKPDRNFVSDDTAPLIYKNYYLAIVRGKL
;
A
#
# COMPACT_ATOMS: atom_id res chain seq x y z
N MET A 1 -1.71 35.00 -0.76
CA MET A 1 -2.86 34.20 -0.27
C MET A 1 -3.09 33.07 -1.26
N SER A 2 -2.52 31.89 -0.99
CA SER A 2 -2.64 30.70 -1.84
C SER A 2 -3.44 29.64 -1.09
N GLY A 3 -4.69 29.42 -1.53
CA GLY A 3 -5.54 28.37 -0.98
C GLY A 3 -5.00 27.00 -1.39
N ARG A 4 -4.67 26.16 -0.40
CA ARG A 4 -4.41 24.73 -0.60
C ARG A 4 -5.75 24.02 -0.72
N LEU A 5 -6.08 23.54 -1.91
CA LEU A 5 -7.22 22.64 -2.14
C LEU A 5 -6.77 21.21 -1.80
N GLY A 6 -7.56 20.54 -0.95
CA GLY A 6 -7.24 19.26 -0.33
C GLY A 6 -7.28 18.08 -1.31
N ILE A 7 -6.34 17.15 -1.14
CA ILE A 7 -6.22 15.89 -1.88
C ILE A 7 -6.74 14.75 -0.99
N VAL A 8 -7.41 13.79 -1.64
CA VAL A 8 -8.04 12.60 -1.07
C VAL A 8 -6.98 11.67 -0.42
N PRO A 9 -7.18 11.21 0.82
CA PRO A 9 -6.22 10.38 1.53
C PRO A 9 -6.29 8.88 1.17
N ILE A 10 -5.13 8.22 1.21
CA ILE A 10 -4.91 6.76 1.09
C ILE A 10 -4.64 6.15 2.50
N ASP A 11 -5.04 4.89 2.67
CA ASP A 11 -4.74 3.90 3.73
C ASP A 11 -5.80 3.57 4.80
N VAL A 12 -6.15 2.26 4.79
CA VAL A 12 -6.68 1.33 5.81
C VAL A 12 -7.96 1.70 6.55
N LEU A 13 -8.38 2.97 6.57
CA LEU A 13 -9.70 3.34 7.09
C LEU A 13 -10.86 2.88 6.18
N ALA A 14 -10.62 2.52 4.92
CA ALA A 14 -11.64 1.90 4.07
C ALA A 14 -12.09 0.52 4.57
N ALA A 15 -11.24 -0.19 5.35
CA ALA A 15 -11.62 -1.43 6.02
C ALA A 15 -12.59 -1.23 7.22
N LEU A 16 -13.05 0.00 7.48
CA LEU A 16 -14.00 0.33 8.55
C LEU A 16 -15.47 0.32 8.10
N ILE A 17 -15.86 -0.66 7.27
CA ILE A 17 -17.29 -0.97 7.13
C ILE A 17 -17.71 -1.76 8.38
N ILE A 18 -18.19 -1.05 9.41
CA ILE A 18 -18.98 -1.66 10.48
C ILE A 18 -20.45 -1.57 10.03
N PRO A 19 -21.17 -2.70 9.88
CA PRO A 19 -22.61 -2.64 9.70
C PRO A 19 -23.29 -2.20 11.00
N ARG A 20 -24.34 -1.37 10.88
CA ARG A 20 -25.24 -0.95 11.97
C ARG A 20 -25.88 -2.14 12.74
N SER A 21 -25.77 -3.37 12.24
CA SER A 21 -26.40 -4.58 12.78
C SER A 21 -25.65 -5.26 13.93
N ALA A 22 -24.47 -4.79 14.35
CA ALA A 22 -23.84 -5.24 15.60
C ALA A 22 -24.52 -4.68 16.88
N LEU A 23 -25.62 -3.91 16.72
CA LEU A 23 -26.47 -3.45 17.81
C LEU A 23 -27.62 -4.44 18.03
N ASN A 24 -27.41 -5.44 18.88
CA ASN A 24 -28.54 -6.14 19.48
C ASN A 24 -29.29 -5.16 20.41
N GLY A 25 -30.56 -4.90 20.08
CA GLY A 25 -31.41 -3.88 20.67
C GLY A 25 -31.90 -4.12 22.11
N ARG A 26 -31.07 -4.71 22.98
CA ARG A 26 -31.33 -4.76 24.43
C ARG A 26 -30.03 -4.61 25.19
N GLY A 27 -29.77 -3.40 25.67
CA GLY A 27 -28.70 -3.15 26.64
C GLY A 27 -29.03 -3.81 27.97
N VAL A 28 -28.56 -5.05 28.17
CA VAL A 28 -28.23 -5.67 29.47
C VAL A 28 -27.23 -6.80 29.20
N TRP A 29 -26.02 -6.74 29.76
CA TRP A 29 -25.13 -7.90 29.86
C TRP A 29 -25.64 -8.83 30.98
N SER A 30 -25.95 -10.08 30.66
CA SER A 30 -26.02 -11.16 31.66
C SER A 30 -24.69 -11.90 31.65
N SER A 31 -23.75 -11.52 32.51
CA SER A 31 -22.65 -12.40 32.92
C SER A 31 -22.87 -12.83 34.36
N THR A 32 -23.12 -14.11 34.56
CA THR A 32 -23.08 -14.74 35.88
C THR A 32 -21.63 -14.86 36.33
N LYS A 33 -21.38 -14.36 37.56
CA LYS A 33 -20.19 -14.47 38.43
C LYS A 33 -19.20 -13.30 38.43
N SER A 34 -19.54 -12.34 39.29
CA SER A 34 -18.71 -11.59 40.24
C SER A 34 -17.36 -11.02 39.78
N ASN A 35 -17.34 -9.71 39.53
CA ASN A 35 -16.43 -8.81 40.24
C ASN A 35 -17.12 -7.45 40.42
N ARG A 36 -17.27 -7.04 41.68
CA ARG A 36 -17.70 -5.69 42.05
C ARG A 36 -16.51 -4.79 41.77
N ASP A 37 -16.60 -3.92 40.77
CA ASP A 37 -15.88 -2.63 40.63
C ASP A 37 -16.08 -1.93 39.26
N LEU A 38 -16.97 -2.42 38.38
CA LEU A 38 -17.35 -1.74 37.13
C LEU A 38 -18.47 -0.67 37.25
N LYS A 39 -18.78 -0.20 38.46
CA LYS A 39 -19.94 0.70 38.70
C LYS A 39 -19.75 2.17 38.33
N GLN A 40 -18.63 2.58 37.72
CA GLN A 40 -18.36 4.00 37.49
C GLN A 40 -18.56 4.48 36.04
N ILE A 41 -18.95 3.60 35.11
CA ILE A 41 -19.21 3.97 33.69
C ILE A 41 -20.72 3.99 33.35
N ASP A 42 -21.59 3.44 34.21
CA ASP A 42 -23.04 3.31 33.94
C ASP A 42 -23.91 4.58 34.15
N SER A 43 -23.31 5.77 34.25
CA SER A 43 -24.06 7.02 34.54
C SER A 43 -24.24 7.97 33.36
N ILE A 44 -24.36 7.45 32.13
CA ILE A 44 -24.77 8.26 30.97
C ILE A 44 -25.92 7.55 30.24
N CYS A 45 -27.14 7.84 30.68
CA CYS A 45 -28.38 7.42 30.03
C CYS A 45 -28.78 8.47 28.98
N PHE A 46 -28.95 8.10 27.71
CA PHE A 46 -29.58 8.97 26.70
C PHE A 46 -30.63 8.22 25.87
N CYS A 47 -31.82 8.83 25.83
CA CYS A 47 -32.98 8.43 25.03
C CYS A 47 -32.74 8.69 23.53
N TYR A 48 -33.03 7.70 22.69
CA TYR A 48 -33.03 7.82 21.23
C TYR A 48 -34.40 8.28 20.70
N LYS A 49 -34.43 9.33 19.87
CA LYS A 49 -35.54 9.62 18.94
C LYS A 49 -35.00 10.09 17.57
N ASN A 50 -35.18 9.20 16.59
CA ASN A 50 -35.31 9.37 15.13
C ASN A 50 -34.16 9.91 14.23
N PRO A 51 -34.16 9.53 12.92
CA PRO A 51 -32.97 9.44 12.08
C PRO A 51 -32.91 10.49 10.95
N LEU A 52 -31.70 10.88 10.54
CA LEU A 52 -31.43 11.59 9.29
C LEU A 52 -30.24 10.95 8.57
N SER A 53 -30.45 10.68 7.28
CA SER A 53 -29.50 10.10 6.34
C SER A 53 -28.31 11.04 6.08
N LEU A 54 -27.10 10.50 6.00
CA LEU A 54 -25.93 11.21 5.47
C LEU A 54 -25.41 10.49 4.22
N HIS A 55 -25.74 11.04 3.06
CA HIS A 55 -24.99 10.85 1.82
C HIS A 55 -23.63 11.55 1.98
N LEU A 56 -22.52 10.83 1.84
CA LEU A 56 -21.20 11.44 1.62
C LEU A 56 -20.95 11.53 0.10
N SER A 57 -21.07 12.73 -0.44
CA SER A 57 -20.52 13.11 -1.75
C SER A 57 -19.61 14.30 -1.56
N CYS A 58 -18.29 14.12 -1.68
CA CYS A 58 -17.35 15.24 -1.81
C CYS A 58 -16.15 14.84 -2.68
N PHE A 59 -16.16 15.25 -3.95
CA PHE A 59 -14.99 15.27 -4.84
C PHE A 59 -14.76 16.71 -5.32
N VAL A 60 -13.52 17.20 -5.21
CA VAL A 60 -13.01 18.31 -6.02
C VAL A 60 -11.57 17.95 -6.40
N VAL A 61 -11.29 17.85 -7.69
CA VAL A 61 -9.93 17.73 -8.26
C VAL A 61 -9.69 18.98 -9.11
N SER A 62 -8.58 19.67 -8.87
CA SER A 62 -8.15 20.80 -9.68
C SER A 62 -7.32 20.31 -10.87
N VAL A 63 -7.77 20.64 -12.09
CA VAL A 63 -7.03 20.40 -13.34
C VAL A 63 -6.37 21.72 -13.76
N LEU A 64 -5.05 21.70 -13.98
CA LEU A 64 -4.33 22.81 -14.61
C LEU A 64 -4.01 22.40 -16.06
N THR A 65 -4.62 23.08 -17.02
CA THR A 65 -4.17 23.08 -18.42
C THR A 65 -3.27 24.30 -18.63
N MET A 66 -2.05 24.10 -19.13
CA MET A 66 -1.14 25.22 -19.44
C MET A 66 -1.12 25.51 -20.94
N ASP A 67 -1.39 26.78 -21.25
CA ASP A 67 -1.39 27.33 -22.61
C ASP A 67 -0.06 28.05 -22.93
N ARG A 68 0.31 28.03 -24.22
CA ARG A 68 1.66 28.29 -24.78
C ARG A 68 2.20 29.72 -24.57
N LYS A 69 3.50 29.85 -24.24
CA LYS A 69 4.34 31.02 -24.61
C LYS A 69 5.75 30.63 -25.07
N LYS A 70 6.08 31.00 -26.32
CA LYS A 70 7.38 30.87 -27.00
C LYS A 70 8.49 31.70 -26.34
N LYS A 71 9.72 31.18 -26.28
CA LYS A 71 10.95 31.99 -26.33
C LYS A 71 12.19 31.20 -26.79
N ASN A 72 13.10 31.95 -27.43
CA ASN A 72 14.12 31.53 -28.40
C ASN A 72 15.40 30.89 -27.83
N SER A 73 16.01 30.10 -28.72
CA SER A 73 17.31 29.42 -28.65
C SER A 73 18.54 30.34 -28.56
N LYS A 74 19.58 29.88 -27.86
CA LYS A 74 20.99 30.22 -28.12
C LYS A 74 21.91 28.99 -27.92
N ARG A 75 22.74 28.76 -28.94
CA ARG A 75 23.84 27.78 -29.10
C ARG A 75 24.99 27.94 -28.10
N ILE A 76 25.83 26.88 -27.95
CA ILE A 76 27.33 26.81 -28.01
C ILE A 76 27.80 25.56 -27.22
N VAL A 77 28.85 24.77 -27.51
CA VAL A 77 29.78 24.44 -28.62
C VAL A 77 30.41 23.08 -28.23
N THR A 78 30.65 22.22 -29.20
CA THR A 78 31.40 20.96 -29.12
C THR A 78 32.92 21.16 -28.98
N GLN A 79 33.59 20.32 -28.20
CA GLN A 79 35.04 20.08 -28.33
C GLN A 79 35.37 18.58 -28.24
N LYS A 80 36.37 18.18 -29.03
CA LYS A 80 36.74 16.81 -29.41
C LYS A 80 38.19 16.53 -28.93
N ILE A 81 38.43 15.26 -28.55
CA ILE A 81 39.63 14.42 -28.74
C ILE A 81 40.86 14.64 -27.82
N CYS A 82 41.30 13.54 -27.19
CA CYS A 82 42.67 13.02 -27.42
C CYS A 82 42.70 11.48 -27.38
N LYS A 83 43.31 10.89 -28.42
CA LYS A 83 43.62 9.46 -28.58
C LYS A 83 45.07 9.21 -28.16
N SER A 84 45.38 8.01 -27.67
CA SER A 84 46.72 7.43 -27.77
C SER A 84 46.61 5.94 -28.08
N GLU A 85 47.26 5.52 -29.16
CA GLU A 85 47.44 4.14 -29.64
C GLU A 85 48.64 3.48 -28.95
N VAL A 86 48.57 2.18 -28.64
CA VAL A 86 49.73 1.28 -28.64
C VAL A 86 49.32 -0.10 -29.18
N THR A 87 50.11 -0.50 -30.17
CA THR A 87 50.31 -1.70 -31.00
C THR A 87 49.87 -3.11 -30.55
N GLU A 88 49.47 -3.88 -31.56
CA GLU A 88 49.21 -5.32 -31.63
C GLU A 88 50.46 -6.20 -31.42
N ASN A 89 50.28 -7.39 -30.86
CA ASN A 89 50.73 -8.63 -31.53
C ASN A 89 50.07 -9.89 -30.96
N SER A 90 49.92 -10.85 -31.88
CA SER A 90 49.16 -12.10 -31.89
C SER A 90 49.58 -13.19 -30.91
N ASN A 91 48.61 -14.00 -30.45
CA ASN A 91 48.65 -15.45 -30.68
C ASN A 91 47.27 -16.10 -30.53
N SER A 92 46.87 -16.76 -31.61
CA SER A 92 45.75 -17.69 -31.71
C SER A 92 46.15 -19.00 -31.05
N ASP A 93 45.51 -19.34 -29.93
CA ASP A 93 45.28 -20.71 -29.41
C ASP A 93 44.56 -20.72 -28.04
N GLU A 94 44.21 -19.54 -27.48
CA GLU A 94 43.38 -19.41 -26.27
C GLU A 94 41.85 -19.39 -26.50
N LYS A 95 41.39 -19.62 -27.73
CA LYS A 95 39.96 -19.43 -28.09
C LYS A 95 39.02 -20.59 -27.78
N GLU A 96 39.51 -21.74 -27.33
CA GLU A 96 38.65 -22.87 -26.92
C GLU A 96 38.54 -23.07 -25.40
N ALA A 97 39.51 -22.59 -24.62
CA ALA A 97 39.45 -22.66 -23.15
C ALA A 97 38.65 -21.51 -22.50
N ILE A 98 38.45 -20.39 -23.21
CA ILE A 98 37.68 -19.22 -22.72
C ILE A 98 36.17 -19.37 -22.98
N LYS A 99 35.75 -20.40 -23.74
CA LYS A 99 34.35 -20.63 -24.09
C LYS A 99 33.57 -21.42 -23.03
N GLN A 100 34.26 -21.99 -22.03
CA GLN A 100 33.65 -22.74 -20.92
C GLN A 100 33.80 -22.06 -19.54
N SER A 101 34.34 -20.83 -19.47
CA SER A 101 34.48 -20.08 -18.21
C SER A 101 33.67 -18.76 -18.15
N LYS A 102 32.79 -18.51 -19.13
CA LYS A 102 31.84 -17.38 -19.14
C LYS A 102 30.41 -17.78 -18.73
N GLU A 103 30.30 -18.64 -17.71
CA GLU A 103 29.06 -18.88 -16.95
C GLU A 103 29.19 -18.48 -15.48
N ASN A 104 30.12 -17.58 -15.15
CA ASN A 104 30.00 -16.81 -13.91
C ASN A 104 29.12 -15.59 -14.19
N LEU A 105 27.80 -15.75 -13.96
CA LEU A 105 26.91 -14.63 -13.68
C LEU A 105 27.55 -13.84 -12.53
N PHE A 106 28.16 -12.69 -12.82
CA PHE A 106 28.53 -11.73 -11.79
C PHE A 106 27.22 -11.23 -11.18
N ILE A 107 26.89 -11.73 -9.98
CA ILE A 107 25.74 -11.27 -9.20
C ILE A 107 26.12 -9.88 -8.67
N ALA A 108 25.47 -8.83 -9.20
CA ALA A 108 25.54 -7.52 -8.59
C ALA A 108 25.05 -7.62 -7.12
N GLU A 109 25.77 -6.96 -6.21
CA GLU A 109 25.50 -7.02 -4.77
C GLU A 109 24.02 -6.68 -4.51
N VAL A 110 23.31 -7.58 -3.82
CA VAL A 110 21.88 -7.41 -3.55
C VAL A 110 21.72 -6.41 -2.41
N ILE A 111 21.18 -5.22 -2.71
CA ILE A 111 21.01 -4.12 -1.75
C ILE A 111 19.56 -4.08 -1.27
N ASP A 112 19.33 -4.59 -0.05
CA ASP A 112 18.01 -4.60 0.59
C ASP A 112 17.57 -3.21 1.09
N VAL A 113 16.32 -3.11 1.53
CA VAL A 113 15.75 -1.85 2.07
C VAL A 113 16.45 -1.33 3.32
N TYR A 114 17.01 -2.22 4.14
CA TYR A 114 17.64 -1.87 5.40
C TYR A 114 18.99 -1.18 5.20
N SER A 115 19.75 -1.64 4.20
CA SER A 115 21.02 -1.04 3.78
C SER A 115 20.83 0.39 3.25
N ARG A 116 19.60 0.72 2.79
CA ARG A 116 19.25 2.03 2.22
C ARG A 116 18.77 3.06 3.25
N LEU A 117 18.64 2.71 4.53
CA LEU A 117 18.08 3.59 5.57
C LEU A 117 18.85 4.92 5.74
N LYS A 118 20.17 4.90 5.51
CA LYS A 118 21.05 6.06 5.68
C LYS A 118 21.26 6.87 4.40
N LEU A 119 20.81 6.36 3.25
CA LEU A 119 21.00 7.05 1.97
C LEU A 119 20.12 8.32 1.91
N PRO A 120 20.62 9.40 1.27
CA PRO A 120 19.84 10.60 1.00
C PRO A 120 18.84 10.33 -0.13
N LEU A 121 17.75 11.11 -0.16
CA LEU A 121 16.75 11.01 -1.22
C LEU A 121 17.40 11.12 -2.60
N VAL A 122 17.16 10.13 -3.47
CA VAL A 122 17.59 10.19 -4.86
C VAL A 122 16.58 11.00 -5.69
N HIS A 123 17.07 11.71 -6.70
CA HIS A 123 16.21 12.34 -7.69
C HIS A 123 16.22 11.52 -8.97
N SER A 124 15.05 11.36 -9.59
CA SER A 124 14.97 10.74 -10.92
C SER A 124 15.89 11.50 -11.88
N MET A 125 16.67 10.73 -12.63
CA MET A 125 17.59 11.22 -13.67
C MET A 125 16.84 11.63 -14.94
N GLN A 126 15.56 11.26 -15.07
CA GLN A 126 14.71 11.64 -16.18
C GLN A 126 14.21 13.09 -16.05
N HIS A 127 15.09 14.05 -16.38
CA HIS A 127 14.61 15.17 -17.19
C HIS A 127 14.02 14.52 -18.45
N ARG A 128 12.67 14.44 -18.57
CA ARG A 128 11.99 13.98 -19.79
C ARG A 128 12.67 14.67 -20.98
N SER A 129 13.48 13.95 -21.75
CA SER A 129 13.99 14.46 -23.02
C SER A 129 12.77 14.71 -23.87
N SER A 130 12.58 15.97 -24.25
CA SER A 130 11.46 16.51 -25.02
C SER A 130 11.41 16.00 -26.47
N ASP A 131 11.90 14.79 -26.74
CA ASP A 131 12.11 14.25 -28.08
C ASP A 131 11.08 13.17 -28.48
N ASP A 132 10.11 12.83 -27.60
CA ASP A 132 8.91 12.11 -28.05
C ASP A 132 7.94 13.12 -28.69
N SER A 133 7.96 13.17 -30.02
CA SER A 133 7.10 14.00 -30.87
C SER A 133 5.61 13.62 -30.88
N ASP A 134 5.22 12.63 -30.08
CA ASP A 134 3.83 12.19 -29.97
C ASP A 134 3.20 12.92 -28.77
N GLU A 135 2.61 14.11 -29.04
CA GLU A 135 1.70 14.81 -28.13
C GLU A 135 0.42 13.96 -27.94
N GLU A 136 0.50 12.83 -27.25
CA GLU A 136 -0.68 12.13 -26.73
C GLU A 136 -1.13 12.81 -25.43
N ASP A 137 -2.41 13.18 -25.37
CA ASP A 137 -3.03 13.75 -24.17
C ASP A 137 -2.90 12.77 -23.01
N THR A 138 -2.04 13.09 -22.04
CA THR A 138 -1.83 12.29 -20.83
C THR A 138 -2.33 13.02 -19.60
N ILE A 139 -2.96 12.30 -18.68
CA ILE A 139 -3.36 12.84 -17.39
C ILE A 139 -2.23 12.60 -16.39
N GLU A 140 -1.64 13.68 -15.90
CA GLU A 140 -0.73 13.64 -14.76
C GLU A 140 -1.52 13.87 -13.47
N LEU A 141 -1.69 12.81 -12.69
CA LEU A 141 -2.35 12.89 -11.39
C LEU A 141 -1.32 13.28 -10.33
N ASN A 142 -1.40 14.51 -9.83
CA ASN A 142 -0.53 14.99 -8.78
C ASN A 142 -1.04 14.53 -7.41
N PHE A 143 -0.34 13.57 -6.80
CA PHE A 143 -0.65 13.09 -5.46
C PHE A 143 0.30 13.69 -4.43
N TRP A 144 -0.26 14.06 -3.28
CA TRP A 144 0.54 14.36 -2.10
C TRP A 144 0.27 13.31 -1.03
N PRO A 145 1.33 12.67 -0.51
CA PRO A 145 1.16 11.70 0.53
C PRO A 145 0.56 12.36 1.77
N ARG A 146 -0.40 11.69 2.42
CA ARG A 146 -1.02 12.23 3.62
C ARG A 146 -0.03 12.29 4.78
N PHE A 147 -0.35 13.13 5.75
CA PHE A 147 0.29 13.08 7.05
C PHE A 147 -0.16 11.83 7.83
N VAL A 148 0.80 11.17 8.48
CA VAL A 148 0.60 9.99 9.32
C VAL A 148 1.12 10.32 10.72
N PHE A 149 0.22 10.31 11.71
CA PHE A 149 0.57 10.62 13.10
C PHE A 149 1.28 9.44 13.77
N VAL A 150 2.39 9.68 14.47
CA VAL A 150 3.05 8.67 15.32
C VAL A 150 3.28 9.29 16.69
N SER A 151 2.91 8.57 17.76
CA SER A 151 2.77 9.12 19.11
C SER A 151 4.05 9.72 19.70
N ASN A 152 5.22 9.32 19.22
CA ASN A 152 6.52 9.80 19.66
C ASN A 152 7.33 10.51 18.55
N LEU A 153 6.69 10.86 17.44
CA LEU A 153 7.25 11.75 16.42
C LEU A 153 6.54 13.10 16.47
N CYS A 154 7.30 14.16 16.21
CA CYS A 154 6.78 15.52 16.19
C CYS A 154 5.80 15.69 15.01
N PRO A 155 4.54 16.11 15.22
CA PRO A 155 3.57 16.26 14.13
C PRO A 155 3.92 17.38 13.14
N ILE A 156 4.86 18.27 13.48
CA ILE A 156 5.29 19.38 12.63
C ILE A 156 6.41 18.98 11.67
N CYS A 157 7.34 18.12 12.09
CA CYS A 157 8.56 17.83 11.33
C CYS A 157 8.92 16.33 11.24
N ILE A 158 8.13 15.45 11.85
CA ILE A 158 8.32 13.98 11.89
C ILE A 158 9.62 13.50 12.57
N GLU A 159 10.42 14.42 13.11
CA GLU A 159 11.58 14.08 13.94
C GLU A 159 11.15 13.49 15.29
N ARG A 160 12.08 12.80 15.95
CA ARG A 160 11.85 12.25 17.28
C ARG A 160 11.45 13.34 18.27
N ALA A 161 10.44 13.03 19.06
CA ALA A 161 9.97 13.93 20.10
C ALA A 161 10.65 13.64 21.45
N GLU A 162 10.88 14.71 22.19
CA GLU A 162 11.44 14.68 23.55
C GLU A 162 10.42 15.21 24.56
N GLU A 163 9.56 16.13 24.13
CA GLU A 163 8.53 16.77 24.94
C GLU A 163 7.17 16.15 24.67
N ILE A 164 6.37 15.92 25.71
CA ILE A 164 4.98 15.47 25.57
C ILE A 164 4.01 16.62 25.83
N CYS A 165 2.83 16.56 25.25
CA CYS A 165 1.76 17.48 25.60
C CYS A 165 1.41 17.31 27.09
N GLY A 166 1.66 18.33 27.90
CA GLY A 166 1.42 18.28 29.36
C GLY A 166 -0.06 18.16 29.78
N PHE A 167 -1.00 18.23 28.84
CA PHE A 167 -2.44 18.07 29.12
C PHE A 167 -2.94 16.67 28.77
N CYS A 168 -2.87 16.27 27.50
CA CYS A 168 -3.41 14.97 27.08
C CYS A 168 -2.39 13.84 27.18
N GLY A 169 -1.09 14.14 27.20
CA GLY A 169 0.00 13.14 27.19
C GLY A 169 0.07 12.26 25.94
N MET A 170 -0.77 12.47 24.92
CA MET A 170 -0.86 11.60 23.73
C MET A 170 -0.02 12.06 22.55
N VAL A 171 0.22 13.36 22.43
CA VAL A 171 0.98 13.98 21.33
C VAL A 171 2.34 14.42 21.85
N SER A 172 3.39 14.17 21.08
CA SER A 172 4.76 14.53 21.43
C SER A 172 5.37 15.50 20.41
N TYR A 173 6.29 16.34 20.85
CA TYR A 173 6.96 17.37 20.07
C TYR A 173 8.47 17.32 20.27
N CYS A 174 9.25 17.69 19.24
CA CYS A 174 10.70 17.83 19.39
C CYS A 174 11.10 19.14 20.09
N THR A 175 10.23 20.16 20.07
CA THR A 175 10.50 21.45 20.73
C THR A 175 9.20 22.12 21.21
N VAL A 176 9.33 22.98 22.23
CA VAL A 176 8.26 23.88 22.69
C VAL A 176 7.75 24.79 21.57
N LYS A 177 8.60 25.17 20.61
CA LYS A 177 8.21 25.96 19.44
C LYS A 177 7.22 25.20 18.57
N HIS A 178 7.50 23.93 18.24
CA HIS A 178 6.59 23.10 17.45
C HIS A 178 5.29 22.78 18.22
N MET A 179 5.35 22.61 19.54
CA MET A 179 4.14 22.50 20.36
C MET A 179 3.25 23.76 20.25
N LYS A 180 3.84 24.96 20.34
CA LYS A 180 3.10 26.22 20.16
C LYS A 180 2.51 26.36 18.75
N GLN A 181 3.23 25.87 17.74
CA GLN A 181 2.77 25.88 16.34
C GLN A 181 1.58 24.93 16.11
N ASP A 182 1.57 23.76 16.75
CA ASP A 182 0.48 22.79 16.62
C ASP A 182 -0.75 23.12 17.49
N ARG A 183 -0.54 23.89 18.57
CA ARG A 183 -1.58 24.27 19.55
C ARG A 183 -2.92 24.68 18.91
N PRO A 184 -3.00 25.53 17.87
CA PRO A 184 -4.28 25.92 17.29
C PRO A 184 -5.06 24.75 16.67
N LYS A 185 -4.38 23.72 16.15
CA LYS A 185 -5.00 22.53 15.57
C LYS A 185 -5.33 21.47 16.63
N HIS A 186 -4.44 21.28 17.60
CA HIS A 186 -4.58 20.25 18.62
C HIS A 186 -5.49 20.66 19.79
N ARG A 187 -5.62 21.95 20.11
CA ARG A 187 -6.24 22.44 21.37
C ARG A 187 -7.62 21.84 21.68
N ASP A 188 -8.53 21.84 20.71
CA ASP A 188 -9.92 21.41 20.98
C ASP A 188 -9.98 19.91 21.22
N LEU A 189 -9.26 19.13 20.41
CA LEU A 189 -9.08 17.69 20.62
C LEU A 189 -8.38 17.41 21.97
N CYS A 190 -7.33 18.15 22.28
CA CYS A 190 -6.55 18.01 23.52
C CYS A 190 -7.45 18.09 24.76
N LYS A 191 -8.36 19.08 24.80
CA LYS A 191 -9.31 19.25 25.90
C LYS A 191 -10.18 18.01 26.09
N VAL A 192 -10.77 17.51 25.02
CA VAL A 192 -11.63 16.31 25.06
C VAL A 192 -10.84 15.06 25.44
N LEU A 193 -9.62 14.89 24.91
CA LEU A 193 -8.74 13.78 25.28
C LEU A 193 -8.37 13.83 26.76
N THR A 194 -8.03 15.00 27.31
CA THR A 194 -7.72 15.13 28.74
C THR A 194 -8.92 14.76 29.61
N GLU A 195 -10.12 15.24 29.27
CA GLU A 195 -11.34 14.95 30.03
C GLU A 195 -11.68 13.45 30.03
N ILE A 196 -11.62 12.79 28.87
CA ILE A 196 -12.07 11.40 28.72
C ILE A 196 -10.99 10.40 29.11
N CYS A 197 -9.79 10.59 28.59
CA CYS A 197 -8.74 9.58 28.62
C CYS A 197 -7.85 9.70 29.85
N THR A 198 -7.64 10.92 30.34
CA THR A 198 -6.78 11.18 31.50
C THR A 198 -7.58 11.27 32.79
N ILE A 199 -8.58 12.16 32.85
CA ILE A 199 -9.38 12.39 34.07
C ILE A 199 -10.48 11.33 34.22
N GLY A 200 -11.19 11.03 33.13
CA GLY A 200 -12.28 10.06 33.10
C GLY A 200 -11.86 8.59 33.15
N GLY A 201 -10.56 8.30 33.31
CA GLY A 201 -10.04 6.92 33.41
C GLY A 201 -10.07 6.13 32.10
N GLY A 202 -10.34 6.76 30.95
CA GLY A 202 -10.47 6.07 29.66
C GLY A 202 -9.24 5.27 29.25
N LEU A 203 -8.04 5.55 29.75
CA LEU A 203 -6.85 4.74 29.44
C LEU A 203 -6.40 3.82 30.59
N SER A 204 -7.06 3.87 31.74
CA SER A 204 -6.59 3.20 32.96
C SER A 204 -6.68 1.67 32.87
N SER A 205 -7.67 1.14 32.14
CA SER A 205 -7.91 -0.32 32.03
C SER A 205 -7.43 -0.95 30.73
N LEU A 206 -6.64 -0.24 29.90
CA LEU A 206 -6.19 -0.78 28.61
C LEU A 206 -5.35 -2.06 28.72
N SER A 207 -4.62 -2.21 29.83
CA SER A 207 -3.79 -3.39 30.11
C SER A 207 -4.59 -4.66 30.39
N GLU A 208 -5.88 -4.53 30.71
CA GLU A 208 -6.76 -5.64 31.08
C GLU A 208 -7.56 -6.17 29.87
N LEU A 209 -7.59 -5.43 28.76
CA LEU A 209 -8.37 -5.77 27.59
C LEU A 209 -7.71 -6.89 26.78
N SER A 210 -8.52 -7.80 26.24
CA SER A 210 -8.08 -8.69 25.17
C SER A 210 -7.70 -7.89 23.91
N ALA A 211 -7.03 -8.52 22.94
CA ALA A 211 -6.70 -7.83 21.68
C ALA A 211 -7.95 -7.34 20.93
N ASP A 212 -9.00 -8.17 20.89
CA ASP A 212 -10.27 -7.82 20.26
C ASP A 212 -11.00 -6.71 21.01
N ASP A 213 -11.07 -6.79 22.34
CA ASP A 213 -11.70 -5.74 23.14
C ASP A 213 -10.94 -4.43 23.01
N TYR A 214 -9.61 -4.47 22.93
CA TYR A 214 -8.78 -3.28 22.72
C TYR A 214 -9.01 -2.63 21.36
N ARG A 215 -9.15 -3.43 20.29
CA ARG A 215 -9.54 -2.94 18.97
C ARG A 215 -10.91 -2.27 18.99
N VAL A 216 -11.92 -2.94 19.54
CA VAL A 216 -13.29 -2.40 19.64
C VAL A 216 -13.32 -1.14 20.49
N TYR A 217 -12.56 -1.13 21.60
CA TYR A 217 -12.44 0.00 22.50
C TYR A 217 -11.95 1.26 21.76
N ARG A 218 -10.86 1.15 20.98
CA ARG A 218 -10.31 2.28 20.23
C ARG A 218 -11.31 2.86 19.22
N LEU A 219 -12.10 2.01 18.57
CA LEU A 219 -13.14 2.44 17.64
C LEU A 219 -14.28 3.18 18.36
N LYS A 220 -14.76 2.65 19.49
CA LYS A 220 -15.76 3.33 20.32
C LYS A 220 -15.25 4.66 20.85
N LEU A 221 -13.98 4.73 21.23
CA LEU A 221 -13.38 5.96 21.72
C LEU A 221 -13.36 7.05 20.64
N ILE A 222 -13.12 6.69 19.36
CA ILE A 222 -13.28 7.63 18.22
C ILE A 222 -14.70 8.18 18.15
N GLU A 223 -15.72 7.32 18.24
CA GLU A 223 -17.12 7.77 18.20
C GLU A 223 -17.47 8.72 19.33
N ILE A 224 -17.03 8.40 20.55
CA ILE A 224 -17.24 9.25 21.74
C ILE A 224 -16.56 10.61 21.56
N VAL A 225 -15.30 10.63 21.11
CA VAL A 225 -14.55 11.88 20.91
C VAL A 225 -15.18 12.72 19.79
N GLN A 226 -15.62 12.11 18.68
CA GLN A 226 -16.34 12.82 17.61
C GLN A 226 -17.63 13.46 18.11
N TYR A 227 -18.40 12.73 18.91
CA TYR A 227 -19.63 13.24 19.51
C TYR A 227 -19.37 14.44 20.44
N ARG A 228 -18.33 14.37 21.28
CA ARG A 228 -17.96 15.47 22.19
C ARG A 228 -17.39 16.69 21.49
N LEU A 229 -16.74 16.51 20.34
CA LEU A 229 -16.21 17.60 19.52
C LEU A 229 -17.25 18.20 18.56
N ASP A 230 -18.42 17.56 18.43
CA ASP A 230 -19.48 17.94 17.48
C ASP A 230 -18.99 18.04 16.02
N ARG A 231 -18.05 17.17 15.64
CA ARG A 231 -17.55 17.05 14.27
C ARG A 231 -16.85 15.71 14.02
N PRO A 232 -16.74 15.28 12.75
CA PRO A 232 -15.86 14.19 12.38
C PRO A 232 -14.40 14.49 12.76
N LEU A 233 -13.68 13.46 13.21
CA LEU A 233 -12.24 13.54 13.41
C LEU A 233 -11.52 13.46 12.06
N GLN A 234 -10.49 14.28 11.90
CA GLN A 234 -9.52 14.15 10.82
C GLN A 234 -8.72 12.85 11.00
N LEU A 235 -8.13 12.33 9.92
CA LEU A 235 -7.46 11.02 9.96
C LEU A 235 -6.34 10.96 11.01
N TRP A 236 -5.51 11.99 11.10
CA TRP A 236 -4.44 12.06 12.09
C TRP A 236 -4.96 12.14 13.53
N GLU A 237 -6.14 12.72 13.74
CA GLU A 237 -6.80 12.73 15.05
C GLU A 237 -7.32 11.34 15.42
N LYS A 238 -7.88 10.60 14.45
CA LYS A 238 -8.24 9.19 14.65
C LYS A 238 -7.00 8.35 14.97
N GLU A 239 -5.89 8.61 14.30
CA GLU A 239 -4.61 7.91 14.55
C GLU A 239 -4.07 8.14 15.97
N ILE A 240 -4.36 9.27 16.61
CA ILE A 240 -4.03 9.47 18.04
C ILE A 240 -4.75 8.43 18.92
N LEU A 241 -6.01 8.11 18.59
CA LEU A 241 -6.84 7.17 19.33
C LEU A 241 -6.60 5.71 18.93
N LEU A 242 -6.26 5.46 17.66
CA LEU A 242 -5.89 4.13 17.17
C LEU A 242 -4.51 3.72 17.68
N TYR A 243 -3.58 4.67 17.79
CA TYR A 243 -2.19 4.44 18.17
C TYR A 243 -1.79 5.33 19.35
N PRO A 244 -2.44 5.17 20.51
CA PRO A 244 -2.17 6.01 21.66
C PRO A 244 -0.74 5.79 22.18
N ARG A 245 -0.25 6.75 22.96
CA ARG A 245 1.07 6.69 23.60
C ARG A 245 1.08 5.70 24.77
N VAL A 246 1.10 4.40 24.47
CA VAL A 246 1.06 3.31 25.46
C VAL A 246 2.27 2.38 25.34
N CYS A 247 2.55 1.63 26.40
CA CYS A 247 3.56 0.58 26.36
C CYS A 247 3.19 -0.50 25.34
N CYS A 248 4.11 -0.89 24.46
CA CYS A 248 3.89 -1.91 23.43
C CYS A 248 3.51 -3.28 24.02
N SER A 249 4.03 -3.62 25.21
CA SER A 249 3.85 -4.94 25.83
C SER A 249 2.59 -5.02 26.69
N CYS A 250 2.32 -4.01 27.52
CA CYS A 250 1.21 -4.04 28.48
C CYS A 250 0.12 -2.99 28.25
N ARG A 251 0.22 -2.15 27.22
CA ARG A 251 -0.73 -1.08 26.87
C ARG A 251 -0.98 -0.06 27.98
N ARG A 252 -0.13 -0.03 29.01
CA ARG A 252 -0.18 0.99 30.06
C ARG A 252 0.11 2.35 29.46
N PHE A 253 -0.81 3.28 29.63
CA PHE A 253 -0.59 4.68 29.36
C PHE A 253 0.27 5.30 30.47
N SER A 254 1.33 6.00 30.09
CA SER A 254 2.14 6.78 31.02
C SER A 254 2.82 7.93 30.29
N THR A 255 3.04 9.02 31.00
CA THR A 255 3.86 10.14 30.53
C THR A 255 5.36 9.78 30.54
N THR A 256 5.78 8.83 31.36
CA THR A 256 7.20 8.44 31.57
C THR A 256 7.67 7.27 30.72
N LEU A 257 6.91 6.86 29.69
CA LEU A 257 7.33 5.77 28.79
C LEU A 257 8.66 6.09 28.10
N LYS A 258 9.57 5.11 28.12
CA LYS A 258 10.85 5.12 27.43
C LYS A 258 10.65 4.76 25.96
N CYS A 259 11.33 5.47 25.07
CA CYS A 259 11.31 5.18 23.64
C CYS A 259 12.46 4.25 23.26
N CYS A 260 12.22 3.30 22.35
CA CYS A 260 13.30 2.52 21.75
C CYS A 260 14.31 3.45 21.07
N PRO A 261 15.62 3.36 21.40
CA PRO A 261 16.65 4.22 20.84
C PRO A 261 16.92 3.91 19.36
N THR A 262 16.63 2.69 18.90
CA THR A 262 16.90 2.23 17.53
C THR A 262 15.82 2.67 16.56
N CYS A 263 14.59 2.18 16.69
CA CYS A 263 13.51 2.56 15.79
C CYS A 263 12.95 3.95 16.10
N GLY A 264 12.93 4.36 17.37
CA GLY A 264 12.30 5.61 17.76
C GLY A 264 10.78 5.58 17.63
N ILE A 265 10.14 4.41 17.71
CA ILE A 265 8.68 4.22 17.64
C ILE A 265 8.16 3.43 18.83
N GLY A 266 8.77 2.28 19.15
CA GLY A 266 8.36 1.46 20.29
C GLY A 266 8.47 2.21 21.61
N LEU A 267 7.45 2.09 22.46
CA LEU A 267 7.36 2.73 23.77
C LEU A 267 7.20 1.69 24.88
N PHE A 268 7.89 1.90 26.00
CA PHE A 268 7.95 0.92 27.08
C PHE A 268 7.86 1.58 28.45
N CYS A 269 7.13 0.95 29.39
CA CYS A 269 7.22 1.32 30.80
C CYS A 269 8.48 0.70 31.43
N GLU A 270 8.85 1.13 32.63
CA GLU A 270 10.10 0.70 33.29
C GLU A 270 10.28 -0.81 33.42
N ASN A 271 9.18 -1.56 33.56
CA ASN A 271 9.19 -3.02 33.74
C ASN A 271 9.15 -3.83 32.44
N HIS A 272 9.13 -3.16 31.29
CA HIS A 272 9.14 -3.83 29.99
C HIS A 272 10.26 -3.26 29.14
N ASP A 273 10.98 -4.16 28.48
CA ASP A 273 12.07 -3.85 27.56
C ASP A 273 11.99 -4.67 26.27
N GLY A 274 10.90 -5.44 26.08
CA GLY A 274 10.74 -6.41 25.00
C GLY A 274 9.36 -6.46 24.33
N GLY A 275 9.28 -7.20 23.22
CA GLY A 275 8.08 -7.45 22.42
C GLY A 275 8.03 -6.69 21.09
N HIS A 276 9.02 -5.85 20.80
CA HIS A 276 9.10 -5.08 19.56
C HIS A 276 10.30 -5.45 18.68
N GLU A 277 11.20 -6.29 19.18
CA GLU A 277 12.49 -6.60 18.56
C GLU A 277 12.29 -7.21 17.17
N GLU A 278 11.27 -8.07 17.04
CA GLU A 278 10.84 -8.68 15.78
C GLU A 278 10.48 -7.64 14.71
N TRP A 279 9.94 -6.48 15.12
CA TRP A 279 9.43 -5.43 14.23
C TRP A 279 10.30 -4.17 14.23
N CYS A 280 11.40 -4.16 14.99
CA CYS A 280 12.19 -2.95 15.23
C CYS A 280 12.89 -2.47 13.95
N ARG A 281 13.27 -3.39 13.05
CA ARG A 281 13.85 -3.04 11.74
C ARG A 281 12.82 -2.44 10.81
N GLU A 282 11.63 -3.01 10.78
CA GLU A 282 10.48 -2.59 10.00
C GLU A 282 10.01 -1.20 10.44
N PHE A 283 10.00 -0.92 11.76
CA PHE A 283 9.72 0.41 12.29
C PHE A 283 10.79 1.45 11.94
N GLN A 284 12.06 1.07 11.76
CA GLN A 284 13.07 1.99 11.25
C GLN A 284 12.76 2.41 9.81
N VAL A 285 12.35 1.45 8.96
CA VAL A 285 11.89 1.72 7.58
C VAL A 285 10.65 2.61 7.61
N PHE A 286 9.64 2.26 8.41
CA PHE A 286 8.42 3.06 8.54
C PHE A 286 8.71 4.51 8.94
N ARG A 287 9.50 4.73 9.99
CA ARG A 287 9.90 6.08 10.42
C ARG A 287 10.64 6.82 9.31
N ARG A 288 11.59 6.17 8.64
CA ARG A 288 12.41 6.81 7.60
C ARG A 288 11.57 7.19 6.38
N VAL A 289 10.66 6.32 5.95
CA VAL A 289 9.66 6.59 4.91
C VAL A 289 8.82 7.81 5.28
N LEU A 290 8.24 7.86 6.49
CA LEU A 290 7.43 9.01 6.92
C LEU A 290 8.22 10.32 6.92
N PHE A 291 9.47 10.30 7.38
CA PHE A 291 10.34 11.47 7.41
C PHE A 291 10.64 11.99 5.99
N MET A 292 11.04 11.10 5.08
CA MET A 292 11.33 11.46 3.69
C MET A 292 10.08 11.93 2.94
N GLN A 293 8.97 11.23 3.13
CA GLN A 293 7.65 11.58 2.59
C GLN A 293 7.21 12.97 3.05
N HIS A 294 7.41 13.32 4.32
CA HIS A 294 7.09 14.63 4.85
C HIS A 294 7.96 15.75 4.25
N LYS A 295 9.26 15.47 4.04
CA LYS A 295 10.23 16.44 3.51
C LYS A 295 10.08 16.67 2.01
N ALA A 296 9.86 15.60 1.24
CA ALA A 296 9.97 15.60 -0.22
C ALA A 296 8.62 15.41 -0.94
N GLY A 297 7.58 14.98 -0.24
CA GLY A 297 6.29 14.67 -0.86
C GLY A 297 6.30 13.31 -1.55
N HIS A 298 5.57 13.23 -2.66
CA HIS A 298 5.50 12.02 -3.49
C HIS A 298 6.80 11.80 -4.27
N VAL A 299 7.21 10.55 -4.39
CA VAL A 299 8.32 10.14 -5.26
C VAL A 299 7.78 9.20 -6.32
N ASP A 300 8.24 9.37 -7.55
CA ASP A 300 7.92 8.49 -8.67
C ASP A 300 9.21 7.76 -9.10
N PRO A 301 9.44 6.52 -8.63
CA PRO A 301 10.67 5.81 -8.88
C PRO A 301 10.73 5.31 -10.33
N GLU A 302 11.86 5.52 -11.00
CA GLU A 302 12.07 5.00 -12.35
C GLU A 302 12.02 3.48 -12.38
N ILE A 303 11.10 2.90 -13.15
CA ILE A 303 11.01 1.45 -13.36
C ILE A 303 12.13 0.97 -14.29
N PRO A 304 12.76 -0.18 -14.03
CA PRO A 304 13.73 -0.76 -14.97
C PRO A 304 13.14 -0.95 -16.37
N ASP A 305 13.83 -0.41 -17.37
CA ASP A 305 13.38 -0.43 -18.77
C ASP A 305 14.22 -1.41 -19.60
N THR A 306 14.16 -2.69 -19.24
CA THR A 306 15.03 -3.74 -19.80
C THR A 306 14.27 -4.69 -20.71
N PHE A 307 14.58 -4.67 -22.00
CA PHE A 307 13.99 -5.57 -23.00
C PHE A 307 14.68 -6.93 -23.01
N GLN A 308 13.90 -7.98 -22.78
CA GLN A 308 14.36 -9.35 -22.74
C GLN A 308 14.19 -10.01 -24.11
N LYS A 309 15.22 -10.72 -24.57
CA LYS A 309 15.17 -11.47 -25.84
C LYS A 309 14.39 -12.77 -25.72
N GLU A 310 14.40 -13.35 -24.52
CA GLU A 310 13.68 -14.57 -24.16
C GLU A 310 12.74 -14.27 -22.99
N PRO A 311 11.64 -15.03 -22.80
CA PRO A 311 10.76 -14.88 -21.65
C PRO A 311 11.51 -14.96 -20.33
N PHE A 312 11.51 -13.87 -19.57
CA PHE A 312 12.30 -13.73 -18.35
C PHE A 312 11.61 -14.40 -17.16
N TYR A 313 12.34 -15.26 -16.46
CA TYR A 313 11.84 -15.95 -15.26
C TYR A 313 12.08 -15.09 -14.02
N LEU A 314 11.02 -14.82 -13.24
CA LEU A 314 11.16 -14.01 -12.04
C LEU A 314 11.87 -14.80 -10.92
N PRO A 315 12.89 -14.24 -10.25
CA PRO A 315 13.46 -14.86 -9.06
C PRO A 315 12.48 -14.74 -7.88
N ASP A 316 12.49 -15.71 -6.95
CA ASP A 316 11.66 -15.73 -5.74
C ASP A 316 12.11 -14.67 -4.67
N ASN A 317 12.58 -13.49 -5.11
CA ASN A 317 13.03 -12.39 -4.24
C ASN A 317 13.02 -11.04 -4.99
N PHE A 318 12.35 -10.04 -4.43
CA PHE A 318 12.28 -8.68 -5.01
C PHE A 318 13.64 -8.00 -5.18
N ASP A 319 14.51 -8.06 -4.17
CA ASP A 319 15.84 -7.42 -4.22
C ASP A 319 16.74 -8.03 -5.29
N LEU A 320 16.66 -9.37 -5.46
CA LEU A 320 17.36 -10.07 -6.54
C LEU A 320 16.82 -9.68 -7.91
N LEU A 321 15.50 -9.57 -8.07
CA LEU A 321 14.90 -9.10 -9.32
C LEU A 321 15.38 -7.68 -9.65
N MET A 322 15.31 -6.74 -8.69
CA MET A 322 15.72 -5.36 -8.92
C MET A 322 17.21 -5.28 -9.27
N SER A 323 18.07 -6.02 -8.55
CA SER A 323 19.50 -6.12 -8.87
C SER A 323 19.74 -6.62 -10.31
N GLN A 324 19.02 -7.65 -10.75
CA GLN A 324 19.13 -8.19 -12.11
C GLN A 324 18.65 -7.20 -13.18
N LEU A 325 17.53 -6.50 -12.93
CA LEU A 325 16.94 -5.60 -13.90
C LEU A 325 17.69 -4.27 -14.05
N TYR A 326 18.16 -3.69 -12.94
CA TYR A 326 18.95 -2.45 -12.96
C TYR A 326 20.43 -2.68 -13.27
N GLY A 327 20.97 -3.87 -13.03
CA GLY A 327 22.39 -4.16 -13.18
C GLY A 327 23.27 -3.20 -12.37
N HIS A 328 24.24 -2.57 -13.02
CA HIS A 328 25.19 -1.62 -12.39
C HIS A 328 24.70 -0.16 -12.40
N SER A 329 23.39 0.07 -12.41
CA SER A 329 22.82 1.42 -12.41
C SER A 329 23.20 2.18 -11.13
N THR A 330 23.83 3.35 -11.27
CA THR A 330 24.14 4.23 -10.14
C THR A 330 22.87 4.70 -9.44
N TYR A 331 21.80 4.97 -10.19
CA TYR A 331 20.48 5.32 -9.64
C TYR A 331 19.97 4.23 -8.68
N TYR A 332 20.12 2.95 -9.04
CA TYR A 332 19.71 1.85 -8.17
C TYR A 332 20.61 1.70 -6.94
N CYS A 333 21.93 1.80 -7.11
CA CYS A 333 22.88 1.70 -5.99
C CYS A 333 22.65 2.82 -4.95
N ASP A 334 22.36 4.03 -5.42
CA ASP A 334 22.16 5.21 -4.57
C ASP A 334 20.70 5.39 -4.11
N MET A 335 19.78 4.54 -4.55
CA MET A 335 18.34 4.66 -4.25
C MET A 335 18.07 4.54 -2.75
N ASP A 336 17.44 5.56 -2.18
CA ASP A 336 17.09 5.60 -0.76
C ASP A 336 15.92 4.67 -0.39
N CYS A 337 15.73 4.44 0.91
CA CYS A 337 14.70 3.50 1.36
C CYS A 337 13.27 3.93 1.00
N TYR A 338 12.96 5.23 0.91
CA TYR A 338 11.61 5.68 0.58
C TYR A 338 11.31 5.49 -0.91
N THR A 339 12.25 5.87 -1.76
CA THR A 339 12.15 5.61 -3.21
C THR A 339 12.08 4.11 -3.50
N TYR A 340 12.88 3.29 -2.80
CA TYR A 340 12.87 1.82 -2.96
C TYR A 340 11.58 1.16 -2.43
N CYS A 341 11.07 1.59 -1.28
CA CYS A 341 9.75 1.16 -0.81
C CYS A 341 8.65 1.53 -1.81
N SER A 342 8.71 2.74 -2.38
CA SER A 342 7.74 3.20 -3.39
C SER A 342 7.82 2.36 -4.66
N LEU A 343 9.03 1.98 -5.09
CA LEU A 343 9.24 1.09 -6.24
C LEU A 343 8.58 -0.26 -6.02
N SER A 344 8.78 -0.88 -4.84
CA SER A 344 8.10 -2.13 -4.50
C SER A 344 6.58 -1.98 -4.47
N HIS A 345 6.08 -0.82 -4.02
CA HIS A 345 4.66 -0.56 -3.83
C HIS A 345 3.95 -0.41 -5.16
N ILE A 346 4.53 0.29 -6.13
CA ILE A 346 3.92 0.42 -7.47
C ILE A 346 4.11 -0.84 -8.31
N SER A 347 5.12 -1.66 -8.01
CA SER A 347 5.42 -2.90 -8.74
C SER A 347 4.69 -4.14 -8.21
N THR A 348 4.20 -4.12 -6.96
CA THR A 348 3.67 -5.32 -6.30
C THR A 348 2.50 -5.96 -7.05
N ILE A 349 1.58 -5.15 -7.60
CA ILE A 349 0.40 -5.61 -8.33
C ILE A 349 0.80 -6.34 -9.64
N PRO A 350 1.50 -5.69 -10.59
CA PRO A 350 1.92 -6.35 -11.81
C PRO A 350 2.90 -7.51 -11.56
N LEU A 351 3.85 -7.40 -10.62
CA LEU A 351 4.78 -8.50 -10.33
C LEU A 351 4.07 -9.72 -9.72
N THR A 352 3.10 -9.51 -8.82
CA THR A 352 2.34 -10.62 -8.25
C THR A 352 1.49 -11.31 -9.32
N ALA A 353 0.90 -10.55 -10.25
CA ALA A 353 0.16 -11.10 -11.38
C ALA A 353 1.09 -11.89 -12.33
N LEU A 354 2.25 -11.33 -12.68
CA LEU A 354 3.23 -11.99 -13.54
C LEU A 354 3.80 -13.26 -12.90
N TYR A 355 4.12 -13.22 -11.61
CA TYR A 355 4.55 -14.39 -10.84
C TYR A 355 3.48 -15.49 -10.85
N SER A 356 2.23 -15.10 -10.61
CA SER A 356 1.09 -16.03 -10.64
C SER A 356 0.90 -16.65 -12.03
N MET A 357 1.05 -15.86 -13.09
CA MET A 357 1.05 -16.33 -14.48
C MET A 357 2.16 -17.37 -14.71
N GLN A 358 3.39 -17.11 -14.27
CA GLN A 358 4.53 -18.03 -14.46
C GLN A 358 4.34 -19.37 -13.76
N ILE A 359 3.67 -19.38 -12.60
CA ILE A 359 3.38 -20.59 -11.84
C ILE A 359 2.23 -21.39 -12.46
N SER A 360 1.18 -20.71 -12.92
CA SER A 360 -0.12 -21.35 -13.14
C SER A 360 -0.53 -21.50 -14.61
N CYS A 361 0.08 -20.73 -15.53
CA CYS A 361 -0.27 -20.75 -16.96
C CYS A 361 0.78 -21.50 -17.77
N LEU A 362 0.49 -22.71 -18.25
CA LEU A 362 1.47 -23.57 -18.94
C LEU A 362 2.14 -22.91 -20.18
N ASN A 363 1.40 -22.08 -20.90
CA ASN A 363 1.84 -21.41 -22.13
C ASN A 363 2.35 -19.98 -21.89
N TRP A 364 2.66 -19.58 -20.65
CA TRP A 364 3.04 -18.19 -20.34
C TRP A 364 4.23 -17.66 -21.15
N LYS A 365 5.12 -18.55 -21.62
CA LYS A 365 6.29 -18.20 -22.44
C LYS A 365 5.94 -17.84 -23.89
N THR A 366 4.87 -18.42 -24.43
CA THR A 366 4.52 -18.33 -25.86
C THR A 366 3.22 -17.57 -26.12
N ILE A 367 2.47 -17.24 -25.07
CA ILE A 367 1.21 -16.50 -25.16
C ILE A 367 1.41 -15.11 -25.77
N ASP A 368 0.58 -14.76 -26.74
CA ASP A 368 0.62 -13.45 -27.41
C ASP A 368 -0.41 -12.47 -26.85
N THR A 369 -1.47 -12.97 -26.23
CA THR A 369 -2.57 -12.18 -25.65
C THR A 369 -2.89 -12.68 -24.26
N PHE A 370 -2.80 -11.80 -23.26
CA PHE A 370 -3.07 -12.14 -21.87
C PHE A 370 -4.13 -11.22 -21.29
N VAL A 371 -5.12 -11.80 -20.60
CA VAL A 371 -6.27 -11.08 -20.03
C VAL A 371 -6.27 -11.29 -18.53
N VAL A 372 -6.20 -10.19 -17.77
CA VAL A 372 -6.21 -10.20 -16.31
C VAL A 372 -7.48 -9.52 -15.82
N HIS A 373 -8.26 -10.24 -15.00
CA HIS A 373 -9.34 -9.64 -14.22
C HIS A 373 -8.82 -9.28 -12.84
N VAL A 374 -8.95 -8.02 -12.45
CA VAL A 374 -8.64 -7.55 -11.11
C VAL A 374 -9.96 -7.24 -10.40
N ILE A 375 -10.32 -8.08 -9.43
CA ILE A 375 -11.60 -8.00 -8.71
C ILE A 375 -11.39 -7.29 -7.37
N GLY A 376 -12.36 -6.44 -7.00
CA GLY A 376 -12.25 -5.61 -5.79
C GLY A 376 -11.25 -4.47 -5.98
N ALA A 377 -11.06 -4.01 -7.22
CA ALA A 377 -10.07 -3.00 -7.53
C ALA A 377 -10.37 -1.65 -6.86
N GLU A 378 -9.35 -1.03 -6.27
CA GLU A 378 -9.36 0.34 -5.81
C GLU A 378 -8.56 1.21 -6.81
N PHE A 379 -9.10 2.37 -7.20
CA PHE A 379 -8.42 3.19 -8.19
C PHE A 379 -7.03 3.61 -7.70
N GLN A 380 -6.90 3.97 -6.42
CA GLN A 380 -5.66 4.51 -5.88
C GLN A 380 -4.54 3.49 -5.71
N PHE A 381 -4.83 2.20 -5.80
CA PHE A 381 -3.82 1.15 -5.60
C PHE A 381 -3.57 0.37 -6.89
N GLU A 382 -4.58 -0.29 -7.44
CA GLU A 382 -4.42 -1.14 -8.62
C GLU A 382 -4.36 -0.35 -9.94
N CYS A 383 -4.93 0.86 -10.00
CA CYS A 383 -5.23 1.53 -11.27
C CYS A 383 -4.38 2.78 -11.58
N ILE A 384 -3.61 3.32 -10.64
CA ILE A 384 -2.81 4.54 -10.88
C ILE A 384 -1.59 4.24 -11.75
N ASN A 385 -0.86 3.16 -11.46
CA ASN A 385 0.48 2.91 -12.02
C ASN A 385 0.44 1.99 -13.24
N LEU A 386 -0.45 2.29 -14.21
CA LEU A 386 -0.68 1.42 -15.38
C LEU A 386 0.56 1.26 -16.27
N HIS A 387 1.43 2.26 -16.33
CA HIS A 387 2.68 2.22 -17.09
C HIS A 387 3.63 1.12 -16.61
N VAL A 388 3.56 0.72 -15.33
CA VAL A 388 4.41 -0.34 -14.75
C VAL A 388 4.09 -1.70 -15.36
N TRP A 389 2.83 -1.93 -15.76
CA TRP A 389 2.42 -3.16 -16.44
C TRP A 389 3.12 -3.32 -17.79
N GLU A 390 3.34 -2.23 -18.53
CA GLU A 390 4.09 -2.28 -19.79
C GLU A 390 5.51 -2.80 -19.54
N LYS A 391 6.24 -2.18 -18.62
CA LYS A 391 7.64 -2.54 -18.34
C LYS A 391 7.76 -3.98 -17.86
N LEU A 392 6.87 -4.41 -16.98
CA LEU A 392 6.98 -5.74 -16.37
C LEU A 392 6.40 -6.86 -17.23
N PHE A 393 5.34 -6.65 -18.00
CA PHE A 393 4.81 -7.68 -18.88
C PHE A 393 5.43 -7.61 -20.26
N LEU A 394 5.38 -6.44 -20.90
CA LEU A 394 5.81 -6.35 -22.28
C LEU A 394 7.35 -6.44 -22.37
N HIS A 395 8.13 -5.79 -21.51
CA HIS A 395 9.58 -5.81 -21.70
C HIS A 395 10.22 -7.12 -21.24
N LEU A 396 9.58 -7.83 -20.29
CA LEU A 396 10.05 -9.12 -19.79
C LEU A 396 9.53 -10.33 -20.59
N LEU A 397 8.39 -10.20 -21.28
CA LEU A 397 7.81 -11.27 -22.10
C LEU A 397 7.81 -10.85 -23.59
N PRO A 398 8.85 -11.18 -24.38
CA PRO A 398 8.96 -10.72 -25.76
C PRO A 398 7.83 -11.22 -26.67
N ASN A 399 7.24 -12.38 -26.37
CA ASN A 399 6.16 -12.97 -27.17
C ASN A 399 4.78 -12.33 -26.91
N LEU A 400 4.59 -11.67 -25.76
CA LEU A 400 3.31 -11.08 -25.38
C LEU A 400 3.08 -9.78 -26.17
N LYS A 401 2.06 -9.74 -27.02
CA LYS A 401 1.71 -8.55 -27.82
C LYS A 401 0.60 -7.73 -27.19
N HIS A 402 -0.38 -8.39 -26.59
CA HIS A 402 -1.59 -7.74 -26.10
C HIS A 402 -1.85 -8.10 -24.64
N LEU A 403 -1.71 -7.12 -23.76
CA LEU A 403 -2.11 -7.25 -22.36
C LEU A 403 -3.44 -6.53 -22.15
N LYS A 404 -4.46 -7.24 -21.69
CA LYS A 404 -5.77 -6.66 -21.36
C LYS A 404 -6.01 -6.72 -19.86
N LEU A 405 -6.21 -5.55 -19.24
CA LEU A 405 -6.50 -5.38 -17.83
C LEU A 405 -7.96 -4.97 -17.66
N MET A 406 -8.71 -5.72 -16.85
CA MET A 406 -10.10 -5.42 -16.54
C MET A 406 -10.23 -5.23 -15.03
N PHE A 407 -10.47 -4.01 -14.60
CA PHE A 407 -10.61 -3.66 -13.19
C PHE A 407 -12.09 -3.59 -12.83
N ILE A 408 -12.52 -4.42 -11.88
CA ILE A 408 -13.92 -4.60 -11.50
C ILE A 408 -14.05 -4.42 -9.99
N GLY A 409 -15.02 -3.62 -9.55
CA GLY A 409 -15.31 -3.48 -8.13
C GLY A 409 -16.52 -2.61 -7.86
N PRO A 410 -17.36 -2.97 -6.87
CA PRO A 410 -18.47 -2.12 -6.45
C PRO A 410 -17.97 -0.81 -5.80
N GLU A 411 -16.79 -0.84 -5.19
CA GLU A 411 -16.13 0.30 -4.53
C GLU A 411 -15.10 1.00 -5.43
N LEU A 412 -14.96 0.55 -6.69
CA LEU A 412 -14.08 1.19 -7.66
C LEU A 412 -14.64 2.58 -8.03
N SER A 413 -14.06 3.62 -7.43
CA SER A 413 -14.38 5.02 -7.74
C SER A 413 -13.32 5.61 -8.64
N LEU A 414 -13.71 6.00 -9.85
CA LEU A 414 -12.82 6.67 -10.80
C LEU A 414 -12.76 8.18 -10.54
N PRO A 415 -11.62 8.83 -10.80
CA PRO A 415 -11.54 10.28 -10.78
C PRO A 415 -12.44 10.90 -11.86
N ALA A 416 -12.90 12.13 -11.63
CA ALA A 416 -13.79 12.88 -12.52
C ALA A 416 -13.05 13.42 -13.76
N VAL A 417 -12.53 12.51 -14.59
CA VAL A 417 -11.83 12.78 -15.85
C VAL A 417 -12.37 11.84 -16.94
N PRO A 418 -12.26 12.22 -18.23
CA PRO A 418 -12.73 11.38 -19.34
C PRO A 418 -12.17 9.96 -19.27
N LEU A 419 -13.04 8.97 -19.45
CA LEU A 419 -12.69 7.55 -19.36
C LEU A 419 -11.60 7.16 -20.37
N ASP A 420 -11.67 7.71 -21.59
CA ASP A 420 -10.70 7.41 -22.65
C ASP A 420 -9.28 7.76 -22.22
N LEU A 421 -9.10 8.88 -21.50
CA LEU A 421 -7.81 9.30 -20.96
C LEU A 421 -7.35 8.44 -19.78
N LEU A 422 -8.26 7.93 -18.96
CA LEU A 422 -7.92 6.99 -17.88
C LEU A 422 -7.50 5.62 -18.41
N THR A 423 -8.06 5.21 -19.55
CA THR A 423 -7.73 3.95 -20.20
C THR A 423 -6.51 4.04 -21.12
N ALA A 424 -6.04 5.26 -21.41
CA ALA A 424 -4.86 5.50 -22.21
C ALA A 424 -3.59 5.19 -21.40
N VAL A 425 -2.97 4.05 -21.69
CA VAL A 425 -1.67 3.69 -21.14
C VAL A 425 -0.59 4.16 -22.10
N LYS A 426 0.20 5.16 -21.70
CA LYS A 426 1.38 5.57 -22.46
C LYS A 426 2.40 4.42 -22.45
N ILE A 427 2.62 3.83 -23.62
CA ILE A 427 3.64 2.81 -23.85
C ILE A 427 4.83 3.42 -24.61
N CYS A 428 6.00 2.81 -24.50
CA CYS A 428 7.19 3.27 -25.20
C CYS A 428 7.08 3.10 -26.73
N SER A 429 7.87 3.88 -27.46
CA SER A 429 7.92 3.88 -28.93
C SER A 429 8.29 2.50 -29.52
N THR A 430 9.15 1.74 -28.86
CA THR A 430 9.50 0.36 -29.28
C THR A 430 8.30 -0.59 -29.19
N CYS A 431 7.53 -0.54 -28.10
CA CYS A 431 6.32 -1.35 -27.95
C CYS A 431 5.24 -0.93 -28.95
N LYS A 432 5.04 0.38 -29.13
CA LYS A 432 4.08 0.96 -30.08
C LYS A 432 4.40 0.56 -31.53
N SER A 433 5.65 0.71 -31.96
CA SER A 433 6.10 0.35 -33.32
C SER A 433 6.05 -1.17 -33.58
N SER A 434 6.20 -1.98 -32.54
CA SER A 434 6.06 -3.45 -32.62
C SER A 434 4.60 -3.94 -32.56
N GLY A 435 3.63 -3.02 -32.59
CA GLY A 435 2.20 -3.34 -32.55
C GLY A 435 1.70 -3.87 -31.21
N ARG A 436 2.48 -3.71 -30.14
CA ARG A 436 2.15 -4.19 -28.79
C ARG A 436 1.27 -3.19 -28.06
N ARG A 437 0.40 -3.68 -27.17
CA ARG A 437 -0.62 -2.84 -26.51
C ARG A 437 -0.90 -3.29 -25.07
N VAL A 438 -1.16 -2.31 -24.22
CA VAL A 438 -1.81 -2.49 -22.92
C VAL A 438 -3.20 -1.87 -23.01
N ASN A 439 -4.25 -2.68 -22.93
CA ASN A 439 -5.64 -2.26 -23.00
C ASN A 439 -6.28 -2.32 -21.62
N VAL A 440 -6.87 -1.22 -21.17
CA VAL A 440 -7.49 -1.11 -19.85
C VAL A 440 -8.98 -0.91 -19.97
N SER A 441 -9.75 -1.54 -19.09
CA SER A 441 -11.18 -1.28 -18.93
C SER A 441 -11.56 -1.24 -17.46
N PHE A 442 -12.39 -0.26 -17.10
CA PHE A 442 -12.89 -0.07 -15.74
C PHE A 442 -14.37 -0.42 -15.68
N HIS A 443 -14.76 -1.14 -14.63
CA HIS A 443 -16.14 -1.56 -14.36
C HIS A 443 -16.55 -1.09 -12.96
N PRO A 444 -16.71 0.24 -12.75
CA PRO A 444 -17.04 0.80 -11.45
C PRO A 444 -18.48 0.47 -11.03
N GLY A 445 -18.71 0.31 -9.73
CA GLY A 445 -20.03 0.03 -9.17
C GLY A 445 -20.58 -1.36 -9.50
N LYS A 446 -19.75 -2.26 -10.07
CA LYS A 446 -20.16 -3.62 -10.44
C LYS A 446 -19.53 -4.65 -9.53
N VAL A 447 -20.35 -5.57 -9.04
CA VAL A 447 -19.90 -6.84 -8.46
C VAL A 447 -19.50 -7.81 -9.57
N TYR A 448 -18.53 -8.68 -9.30
CA TYR A 448 -17.91 -9.52 -10.33
C TYR A 448 -18.90 -10.49 -10.99
N HIS A 449 -19.79 -11.10 -10.20
CA HIS A 449 -20.77 -12.05 -10.71
C HIS A 449 -21.77 -11.44 -11.70
N ASP A 450 -22.12 -10.16 -11.53
CA ASP A 450 -22.92 -9.43 -12.53
C ASP A 450 -22.10 -9.05 -13.77
N PHE A 451 -20.83 -8.69 -13.58
CA PHE A 451 -19.92 -8.45 -14.69
C PHE A 451 -19.75 -9.68 -15.58
N CYS A 452 -19.63 -10.88 -15.00
CA CYS A 452 -19.57 -12.16 -15.72
C CYS A 452 -20.78 -12.41 -16.64
N ARG A 453 -21.97 -11.89 -16.27
CA ARG A 453 -23.20 -12.01 -17.06
C ARG A 453 -23.38 -10.89 -18.09
N SER A 454 -22.49 -9.90 -18.10
CA SER A 454 -22.59 -8.74 -18.97
C SER A 454 -21.98 -8.99 -20.35
N LYS A 455 -22.44 -8.23 -21.36
CA LYS A 455 -21.86 -8.28 -22.73
C LYS A 455 -20.40 -7.80 -22.80
N GLN A 456 -19.89 -7.19 -21.74
CA GLN A 456 -18.52 -6.69 -21.65
C GLN A 456 -17.54 -7.76 -21.13
N PHE A 457 -18.06 -8.90 -20.66
CA PHE A 457 -17.24 -10.00 -20.17
C PHE A 457 -16.36 -10.54 -21.30
N VAL A 458 -15.08 -10.67 -21.00
CA VAL A 458 -14.11 -11.40 -21.82
C VAL A 458 -13.49 -12.43 -20.89
N GLU A 459 -13.29 -13.65 -21.39
CA GLU A 459 -12.72 -14.71 -20.57
C GLU A 459 -11.30 -14.34 -20.11
N PRO A 460 -11.01 -14.38 -18.80
CA PRO A 460 -9.69 -14.08 -18.29
C PRO A 460 -8.74 -15.25 -18.54
N HIS A 461 -7.44 -14.96 -18.56
CA HIS A 461 -6.39 -15.97 -18.40
C HIS A 461 -5.93 -16.09 -16.94
N LEU A 462 -6.13 -15.03 -16.16
CA LEU A 462 -5.81 -14.95 -14.74
C LEU A 462 -6.81 -14.03 -14.05
N VAL A 463 -7.28 -14.44 -12.88
CA VAL A 463 -8.05 -13.59 -11.96
C VAL A 463 -7.16 -13.22 -10.79
N CYS A 464 -7.15 -11.97 -10.39
CA CYS A 464 -6.41 -11.45 -9.24
C CYS A 464 -7.36 -10.76 -8.26
N LEU A 465 -7.22 -11.10 -6.98
CA LEU A 465 -7.87 -10.44 -5.86
C LEU A 465 -6.77 -9.99 -4.89
N PHE A 466 -6.51 -8.69 -4.86
CA PHE A 466 -5.45 -8.13 -4.04
C PHE A 466 -6.01 -7.69 -2.69
N ASN A 467 -5.58 -8.35 -1.61
CA ASN A 467 -6.00 -8.09 -0.25
C ASN A 467 -7.55 -8.03 -0.04
N PRO A 468 -8.35 -8.96 -0.58
CA PRO A 468 -9.80 -8.80 -0.70
C PRO A 468 -10.59 -8.97 0.60
N GLY A 469 -10.08 -9.73 1.58
CA GLY A 469 -10.82 -10.03 2.80
C GLY A 469 -12.07 -10.89 2.55
N LEU A 470 -11.98 -11.93 1.72
CA LEU A 470 -13.10 -12.82 1.36
C LEU A 470 -13.72 -13.49 2.58
N TYR A 471 -12.90 -13.78 3.61
CA TYR A 471 -13.36 -14.37 4.87
C TYR A 471 -14.34 -13.49 5.67
N ARG A 472 -14.52 -12.22 5.29
CA ARG A 472 -15.41 -11.29 5.99
C ARG A 472 -16.85 -11.45 5.48
N GLU A 473 -17.79 -11.62 6.41
CA GLU A 473 -19.22 -11.75 6.11
C GLU A 473 -19.93 -10.38 6.01
N THR A 474 -19.17 -9.30 6.14
CA THR A 474 -19.68 -7.93 6.04
C THR A 474 -18.73 -7.15 5.15
N GLY A 475 -19.20 -6.78 3.96
CA GLY A 475 -18.44 -6.01 2.98
C GLY A 475 -19.30 -4.89 2.41
N PHE A 476 -19.45 -4.86 1.08
CA PHE A 476 -20.20 -3.83 0.37
C PHE A 476 -21.65 -3.69 0.89
N GLU A 477 -22.04 -2.45 1.19
CA GLU A 477 -23.35 -2.11 1.79
C GLU A 477 -23.69 -2.89 3.08
N GLY A 478 -22.68 -3.39 3.79
CA GLY A 478 -22.87 -4.20 5.00
C GLY A 478 -23.38 -5.62 4.73
N LYS A 479 -23.26 -6.11 3.50
CA LYS A 479 -23.65 -7.46 3.08
C LYS A 479 -22.44 -8.28 2.66
N ASP A 480 -22.60 -9.60 2.67
CA ASP A 480 -21.64 -10.51 2.07
C ASP A 480 -21.97 -10.75 0.59
N THR A 481 -21.20 -10.12 -0.30
CA THR A 481 -21.31 -10.30 -1.76
C THR A 481 -20.32 -11.32 -2.33
N TRP A 482 -19.44 -11.87 -1.49
CA TRP A 482 -18.39 -12.77 -1.94
C TRP A 482 -18.86 -14.15 -2.40
N PRO A 483 -19.90 -14.79 -1.82
CA PRO A 483 -20.30 -16.14 -2.21
C PRO A 483 -20.58 -16.32 -3.69
N GLU A 484 -21.30 -15.40 -4.32
CA GLU A 484 -21.55 -15.46 -5.77
C GLU A 484 -20.29 -15.18 -6.59
N THR A 485 -19.49 -14.19 -6.19
CA THR A 485 -18.22 -13.88 -6.85
C THR A 485 -17.26 -15.07 -6.83
N ILE A 486 -17.15 -15.77 -5.69
CA ILE A 486 -16.34 -16.97 -5.52
C ILE A 486 -16.81 -18.08 -6.46
N ARG A 487 -18.13 -18.34 -6.50
CA ARG A 487 -18.69 -19.31 -7.44
C ARG A 487 -18.36 -18.95 -8.88
N GLU A 488 -18.53 -17.70 -9.29
CA GLU A 488 -18.27 -17.28 -10.68
C GLU A 488 -16.79 -17.37 -11.06
N PHE A 489 -15.85 -16.90 -10.23
CA PHE A 489 -14.43 -17.06 -10.59
C PHE A 489 -14.00 -18.52 -10.57
N CYS A 490 -14.54 -19.38 -9.70
CA CYS A 490 -14.21 -20.81 -9.71
C CYS A 490 -14.75 -21.49 -10.99
N LYS A 491 -15.94 -21.12 -11.46
CA LYS A 491 -16.53 -21.64 -12.70
C LYS A 491 -15.70 -21.34 -13.95
N THR A 492 -14.94 -20.24 -13.95
CA THR A 492 -14.06 -19.91 -15.10
C THR A 492 -12.93 -20.92 -15.30
N LYS A 493 -12.60 -21.73 -14.28
CA LYS A 493 -11.51 -22.73 -14.32
C LYS A 493 -10.13 -22.15 -14.70
N VAL A 494 -9.96 -20.82 -14.61
CA VAL A 494 -8.65 -20.18 -14.77
C VAL A 494 -7.99 -20.01 -13.41
N PRO A 495 -6.66 -19.82 -13.34
CA PRO A 495 -5.98 -19.52 -12.09
C PRO A 495 -6.53 -18.24 -11.42
N VAL A 496 -6.66 -18.30 -10.10
CA VAL A 496 -7.11 -17.21 -9.24
C VAL A 496 -6.04 -16.94 -8.20
N CYS A 497 -5.33 -15.82 -8.34
CA CYS A 497 -4.38 -15.32 -7.36
C CYS A 497 -5.12 -14.51 -6.30
N VAL A 498 -4.91 -14.87 -5.03
CA VAL A 498 -5.46 -14.17 -3.87
C VAL A 498 -4.32 -13.75 -2.97
N THR A 499 -4.31 -12.50 -2.53
CA THR A 499 -3.30 -12.00 -1.58
C THR A 499 -3.92 -11.56 -0.26
N SER A 500 -3.10 -11.42 0.80
CA SER A 500 -3.56 -10.93 2.10
C SER A 500 -2.50 -10.09 2.82
N TYR A 501 -2.92 -9.31 3.82
CA TYR A 501 -2.02 -8.41 4.55
C TYR A 501 -1.16 -9.16 5.57
N THR A 502 -1.64 -10.29 6.08
CA THR A 502 -1.00 -11.04 7.16
C THR A 502 -0.97 -12.54 6.91
N LYS A 503 -0.11 -13.23 7.67
CA LYS A 503 0.03 -14.69 7.64
C LYS A 503 -1.25 -15.39 8.08
N GLN A 504 -2.01 -14.76 8.97
CA GLN A 504 -3.24 -15.33 9.54
C GLN A 504 -4.44 -15.17 8.61
N GLU A 505 -4.44 -14.18 7.73
CA GLU A 505 -5.55 -13.92 6.79
C GLU A 505 -5.58 -14.91 5.63
N ILE A 506 -4.43 -15.16 4.98
CA ILE A 506 -4.42 -15.96 3.74
C ILE A 506 -5.01 -17.38 3.90
N PRO A 507 -4.84 -18.12 5.02
CA PRO A 507 -5.48 -19.42 5.19
C PRO A 507 -7.00 -19.29 5.36
N ARG A 508 -7.49 -18.18 5.95
CA ARG A 508 -8.92 -17.91 6.09
C ARG A 508 -9.56 -17.62 4.74
N GLU A 509 -8.85 -16.91 3.86
CA GLU A 509 -9.28 -16.74 2.46
C GLU A 509 -9.46 -18.11 1.78
N MET A 510 -8.48 -19.00 1.92
CA MET A 510 -8.54 -20.33 1.30
C MET A 510 -9.66 -21.20 1.87
N ILE A 511 -9.85 -21.19 3.19
CA ILE A 511 -10.97 -21.88 3.84
C ILE A 511 -12.30 -21.34 3.30
N ARG A 512 -12.43 -20.02 3.18
CA ARG A 512 -13.66 -19.40 2.67
C ARG A 512 -13.97 -19.83 1.25
N ILE A 513 -12.98 -19.81 0.35
CA ILE A 513 -13.14 -20.26 -1.04
C ILE A 513 -13.61 -21.72 -1.07
N LYS A 514 -12.90 -22.61 -0.36
CA LYS A 514 -13.21 -24.05 -0.32
C LYS A 514 -14.56 -24.36 0.36
N SER A 515 -15.06 -23.47 1.23
CA SER A 515 -16.39 -23.62 1.85
C SER A 515 -17.55 -23.25 0.92
N ILE A 516 -17.29 -22.52 -0.17
CA ILE A 516 -18.32 -22.02 -1.10
C ILE A 516 -18.30 -22.77 -2.43
N ALA A 517 -17.13 -23.22 -2.86
CA ALA A 517 -16.94 -23.99 -4.08
C ALA A 517 -16.32 -25.36 -3.73
N ASP A 518 -17.10 -26.43 -3.90
CA ASP A 518 -16.73 -27.80 -3.52
C ASP A 518 -15.58 -28.38 -4.37
N ASP A 519 -15.40 -27.85 -5.59
CA ASP A 519 -14.43 -28.32 -6.57
C ASP A 519 -13.34 -27.28 -6.86
N VAL A 520 -12.50 -27.00 -5.87
CA VAL A 520 -11.35 -26.10 -5.99
C VAL A 520 -10.06 -26.86 -5.73
N GLU A 521 -9.09 -26.72 -6.63
CA GLU A 521 -7.72 -27.18 -6.42
C GLU A 521 -6.81 -26.02 -6.00
N THR A 522 -5.86 -26.28 -5.11
CA THR A 522 -4.79 -25.33 -4.80
C THR A 522 -3.64 -25.53 -5.80
N ILE A 523 -3.28 -24.49 -6.56
CA ILE A 523 -2.10 -24.47 -7.43
C ILE A 523 -0.86 -24.05 -6.62
N LEU A 524 -1.00 -23.04 -5.75
CA LEU A 524 0.03 -22.56 -4.85
C LEU A 524 -0.53 -22.44 -3.44
N GLU A 525 0.01 -23.22 -2.51
CA GLU A 525 -0.36 -23.15 -1.09
C GLU A 525 0.01 -21.79 -0.48
N PRO A 526 -0.72 -21.32 0.55
CA PRO A 526 -0.46 -20.04 1.19
C PRO A 526 1.00 -19.85 1.59
N ARG A 527 1.65 -18.82 1.07
CA ARG A 527 3.04 -18.48 1.37
C ARG A 527 3.29 -16.97 1.29
N ARG A 528 4.46 -16.55 1.78
CA ARG A 528 4.91 -15.17 1.63
C ARG A 528 5.09 -14.84 0.15
N ASN A 529 4.59 -13.70 -0.27
CA ASN A 529 4.74 -13.21 -1.63
C ASN A 529 6.13 -12.61 -1.83
N PRO A 530 6.96 -13.13 -2.76
CA PRO A 530 8.26 -12.56 -3.07
C PRO A 530 8.21 -11.11 -3.54
N PHE A 531 7.07 -10.67 -4.09
CA PHE A 531 6.85 -9.36 -4.67
C PHE A 531 5.81 -8.54 -3.90
N ALA A 532 5.62 -8.84 -2.62
CA ALA A 532 4.88 -7.97 -1.71
C ALA A 532 5.48 -6.57 -1.71
N SER A 533 4.66 -5.55 -1.47
CA SER A 533 5.21 -4.24 -1.14
C SER A 533 6.06 -4.35 0.13
N ILE A 534 7.23 -3.71 0.14
CA ILE A 534 8.06 -3.57 1.33
C ILE A 534 7.82 -2.23 2.05
N LYS A 535 6.86 -1.42 1.57
CA LYS A 535 6.41 -0.20 2.25
C LYS A 535 5.53 -0.61 3.44
N PRO A 536 5.94 -0.35 4.69
CA PRO A 536 5.16 -0.71 5.86
C PRO A 536 4.02 0.29 6.08
N ASP A 537 2.85 -0.25 6.44
CA ASP A 537 1.71 0.52 6.95
C ASP A 537 1.34 0.02 8.35
N ARG A 538 0.73 0.87 9.17
CA ARG A 538 0.31 0.43 10.51
C ARG A 538 -0.93 -0.43 10.45
N ASN A 539 -0.92 -1.49 11.24
CA ASN A 539 -2.09 -2.30 11.49
C ASN A 539 -2.79 -1.80 12.76
N PHE A 540 -4.11 -1.72 12.78
CA PHE A 540 -4.88 -1.53 14.02
C PHE A 540 -5.81 -2.72 14.31
N VAL A 541 -5.93 -3.66 13.36
CA VAL A 541 -6.90 -4.76 13.41
C VAL A 541 -6.34 -5.94 14.19
N SER A 542 -5.06 -6.25 13.99
CA SER A 542 -4.36 -7.36 14.67
C SER A 542 -2.95 -6.92 15.06
N ASP A 543 -2.85 -5.72 15.63
CA ASP A 543 -1.59 -5.06 15.96
C ASP A 543 -0.88 -5.65 17.19
N ASP A 544 -1.57 -6.55 17.90
CA ASP A 544 -1.02 -7.43 18.91
C ASP A 544 -0.09 -8.51 18.33
N THR A 545 -0.32 -8.94 17.09
CA THR A 545 0.47 -9.98 16.40
C THR A 545 1.26 -9.47 15.21
N ALA A 546 0.73 -8.47 14.50
CA ALA A 546 1.35 -7.86 13.33
C ALA A 546 1.12 -6.35 13.39
N PRO A 547 1.94 -5.57 14.12
CA PRO A 547 1.76 -4.13 14.28
C PRO A 547 1.94 -3.35 12.97
N LEU A 548 2.61 -3.95 11.98
CA LEU A 548 2.72 -3.44 10.62
C LEU A 548 2.12 -4.45 9.63
N ILE A 549 1.54 -3.92 8.55
CA ILE A 549 1.02 -4.68 7.42
C ILE A 549 1.67 -4.20 6.13
N TYR A 550 1.63 -5.08 5.14
CA TYR A 550 2.19 -4.83 3.82
C TYR A 550 1.16 -5.22 2.77
N LYS A 551 1.07 -4.43 1.70
CA LYS A 551 0.23 -4.76 0.56
C LYS A 551 0.74 -6.03 -0.13
N ASN A 552 -0.18 -6.94 -0.45
CA ASN A 552 0.09 -8.24 -1.05
C ASN A 552 1.12 -9.09 -0.31
N TYR A 553 1.13 -9.09 1.03
CA TYR A 553 2.22 -9.70 1.82
C TYR A 553 2.30 -11.22 1.70
N TYR A 554 1.15 -11.87 1.64
CA TYR A 554 1.01 -13.30 1.40
C TYR A 554 0.19 -13.53 0.15
N LEU A 555 0.39 -14.67 -0.53
CA LEU A 555 -0.46 -15.11 -1.61
C LEU A 555 -0.78 -16.59 -1.54
N ALA A 556 -1.83 -16.97 -2.26
CA ALA A 556 -2.13 -18.33 -2.68
C ALA A 556 -2.72 -18.29 -4.10
N ILE A 557 -2.65 -19.41 -4.81
CA ILE A 557 -3.25 -19.55 -6.14
C ILE A 557 -4.16 -20.77 -6.14
N VAL A 558 -5.40 -20.59 -6.56
CA VAL A 558 -6.41 -21.66 -6.66
C VAL A 558 -7.02 -21.69 -8.05
N ARG A 559 -7.72 -22.78 -8.38
CA ARG A 559 -8.46 -22.93 -9.64
C ARG A 559 -9.67 -23.82 -9.42
N GLY A 560 -10.78 -23.56 -10.11
CA GLY A 560 -11.89 -24.52 -10.13
C GLY A 560 -11.47 -25.78 -10.90
N LYS A 561 -11.80 -26.97 -10.41
CA LYS A 561 -11.41 -28.22 -11.08
C LYS A 561 -11.97 -28.29 -12.50
N LEU A 562 -11.17 -28.89 -13.38
CA LEU A 562 -11.47 -29.06 -14.82
C LEU A 562 -12.62 -30.03 -15.07
#